data_AF-A0AAP4C8S4-F1
#
_entry.id   AF-A0AAP4C8S4-F1
#
_cell.length_a   1.000
_cell.length_b   1.000
_cell.length_c   1.000
_cell.angle_alpha   90.00
_cell.angle_beta   90.00
_cell.angle_gamma   90.00
#
_symmetry.space_group_name_H-M   'P 1'
#
loop_
_entity.id
_entity.type
_entity.pdbx_description
1 polymer ?
#
loop_
_entity_poly.entity_id
_entity_poly.type
_entity_poly.pdbx_seq_one_letter_code
_entity_poly.pdbx_strand_id
1 'polypeptide(L)'
;ISTVVDIKNKELWIYDEHYEKGMLTDEIYQMYVDKGYKDALIVADSAEKRLIAEIKRKGIPNIKPSIKGQGSIMQGVQFIQ
;
A
#
# COMPACT_ATOMS: atom_id res chain seq x y z
N ILE A 1 1.82 -2.66 5.23
CA ILE A 1 0.72 -3.37 5.88
C ILE A 1 -0.19 -3.92 4.80
N SER A 2 -0.44 -5.21 4.81
CA SER A 2 -1.31 -5.91 3.88
C SER A 2 -2.60 -6.28 4.60
N THR A 3 -3.75 -5.95 3.99
CA THR A 3 -5.06 -6.11 4.64
C THR A 3 -6.07 -6.77 3.71
N VAL A 4 -6.98 -7.55 4.31
CA VAL A 4 -8.18 -8.07 3.65
C VAL A 4 -9.39 -7.53 4.39
N VAL A 5 -10.38 -7.04 3.65
CA VAL A 5 -11.62 -6.49 4.22
C VAL A 5 -12.79 -7.33 3.76
N ASP A 6 -13.55 -7.87 4.71
CA ASP A 6 -14.88 -8.42 4.47
C ASP A 6 -15.93 -7.40 4.92
N ILE A 7 -16.51 -6.69 3.96
CA ILE A 7 -17.51 -5.64 4.23
C ILE A 7 -18.82 -6.24 4.74
N LYS A 8 -19.18 -7.47 4.33
CA LYS A 8 -20.45 -8.09 4.73
C LYS A 8 -20.43 -8.48 6.20
N ASN A 9 -19.33 -9.09 6.61
CA ASN A 9 -19.12 -9.51 8.00
C ASN A 9 -18.51 -8.40 8.87
N LYS A 10 -18.16 -7.25 8.27
CA LYS A 10 -17.46 -6.13 8.92
C LYS A 10 -16.15 -6.56 9.57
N GLU A 11 -15.41 -7.44 8.90
CA GLU A 11 -14.13 -7.94 9.39
C GLU A 11 -12.97 -7.32 8.62
N LEU A 12 -11.94 -6.92 9.37
CA LEU A 12 -10.68 -6.42 8.84
C LEU A 12 -9.56 -7.33 9.32
N TRP A 13 -8.88 -7.99 8.39
CA TRP A 13 -7.78 -8.89 8.67
C TRP A 13 -6.47 -8.23 8.26
N ILE A 14 -5.55 -8.08 9.21
CA ILE A 14 -4.18 -7.63 8.94
C ILE A 14 -3.29 -8.87 9.02
N TYR A 15 -2.67 -9.24 7.91
CA TYR A 15 -1.96 -10.52 7.80
C TYR A 15 -0.46 -10.37 7.54
N ASP A 16 0.01 -9.18 7.14
CA ASP A 16 1.44 -8.93 6.95
C ASP A 16 1.77 -7.45 7.17
N GLU A 17 2.91 -7.19 7.77
CA GLU A 17 3.51 -5.87 7.89
C GLU A 17 4.99 -5.97 7.56
N HIS A 18 5.44 -5.19 6.58
CA HIS A 18 6.86 -5.00 6.28
C HIS A 18 7.28 -3.63 6.78
N TYR A 19 8.29 -3.58 7.65
CA TYR A 19 8.94 -2.34 8.04
C TYR A 19 10.44 -2.48 7.88
N GLU A 20 11.02 -1.63 7.04
CA GLU A 20 12.45 -1.59 6.80
C GLU A 20 12.86 -0.17 6.42
N LYS A 21 13.99 0.30 6.97
CA LYS A 21 14.41 1.69 6.88
C LYS A 21 15.50 1.85 5.83
N GLY A 22 15.40 2.89 5.00
CA GLY A 22 16.45 3.28 4.07
C GLY A 22 16.52 2.43 2.80
N MET A 23 15.47 1.66 2.50
CA MET A 23 15.42 0.86 1.29
C MET A 23 15.51 1.72 0.03
N LEU A 24 16.33 1.29 -0.91
CA LEU A 24 16.40 1.81 -2.27
C LEU A 24 15.21 1.30 -3.09
N THR A 25 14.92 2.00 -4.20
CA THR A 25 13.83 1.62 -5.11
C THR A 25 13.96 0.18 -5.63
N ASP A 26 15.18 -0.33 -5.82
CA ASP A 26 15.44 -1.73 -6.22
C ASP A 26 15.09 -2.73 -5.11
N GLU A 27 15.46 -2.43 -3.87
CA GLU A 27 15.19 -3.29 -2.72
C GLU A 27 13.69 -3.37 -2.45
N ILE A 28 12.97 -2.24 -2.58
CA ILE A 28 11.51 -2.19 -2.46
C ILE A 28 10.86 -3.07 -3.55
N TYR A 29 11.35 -2.99 -4.79
CA TYR A 29 10.85 -3.82 -5.88
C TYR A 29 11.07 -5.31 -5.59
N GLN A 30 12.28 -5.69 -5.17
CA GLN A 30 12.61 -7.08 -4.87
C GLN A 30 11.76 -7.62 -3.72
N MET A 31 11.55 -6.82 -2.66
CA MET A 31 10.66 -7.17 -1.55
C MET A 31 9.22 -7.46 -2.03
N TYR A 32 8.68 -6.66 -2.96
CA TYR A 32 7.36 -6.96 -3.53
C TYR A 32 7.33 -8.25 -4.35
N VAL A 33 8.42 -8.56 -5.05
CA VAL A 33 8.54 -9.81 -5.83
C VAL A 33 8.63 -11.01 -4.88
N ASP A 34 9.49 -10.95 -3.87
CA ASP A 34 9.72 -12.04 -2.92
C ASP A 34 8.46 -12.38 -2.12
N LYS A 35 7.66 -11.36 -1.79
CA LYS A 35 6.37 -11.53 -1.11
C LYS A 35 5.22 -11.93 -2.04
N GLY A 36 5.45 -12.02 -3.35
CA GLY A 36 4.39 -12.33 -4.33
C GLY A 36 3.37 -11.21 -4.54
N TYR A 37 3.71 -9.96 -4.18
CA TYR A 37 2.84 -8.78 -4.27
C TYR A 37 2.91 -8.05 -5.62
N LYS A 38 3.64 -8.60 -6.59
CA LYS A 38 3.83 -7.98 -7.92
C LYS A 38 2.51 -7.56 -8.59
N ASP A 39 1.51 -8.42 -8.50
CA ASP A 39 0.19 -8.20 -9.11
C ASP A 39 -0.85 -7.68 -8.11
N ALA A 40 -0.50 -7.55 -6.82
CA ALA A 40 -1.39 -7.04 -5.79
C ALA A 40 -1.66 -5.54 -5.95
N LEU A 41 -2.82 -5.09 -5.44
CA LEU A 41 -3.10 -3.66 -5.30
C LEU A 41 -2.23 -3.09 -4.17
N ILE A 42 -1.33 -2.18 -4.52
CA ILE A 42 -0.44 -1.52 -3.54
C ILE A 42 -0.85 -0.05 -3.44
N VAL A 43 -1.26 0.37 -2.25
CA VAL A 43 -1.58 1.77 -1.95
C VAL A 43 -0.38 2.41 -1.25
N ALA A 44 0.28 3.34 -1.92
CA ALA A 44 1.47 4.04 -1.43
C ALA A 44 1.15 5.50 -1.06
N ASP A 45 2.00 6.15 -0.27
CA ASP A 45 1.77 7.56 0.11
C ASP A 45 1.80 8.48 -1.13
N SER A 46 0.74 9.25 -1.33
CA SER A 46 0.63 10.23 -2.41
C SER A 46 1.63 11.40 -2.32
N ALA A 47 2.32 11.59 -1.18
CA ALA A 47 3.45 12.51 -1.09
C ALA A 47 4.65 12.03 -1.94
N GLU A 48 4.85 10.71 -2.04
CA GLU A 48 6.01 10.07 -2.69
C GLU A 48 5.76 9.75 -4.18
N LYS A 49 5.25 10.73 -4.93
CA LYS A 49 4.84 10.52 -6.35
C LYS A 49 5.98 10.01 -7.24
N ARG A 50 7.21 10.45 -6.98
CA ARG A 50 8.39 10.02 -7.74
C ARG A 50 8.66 8.52 -7.54
N LEU A 51 8.71 8.07 -6.30
CA LEU A 51 8.94 6.66 -5.96
C LEU A 51 7.85 5.76 -6.56
N ILE A 52 6.58 6.18 -6.47
CA ILE A 52 5.45 5.46 -7.09
C ILE A 52 5.66 5.28 -8.59
N ALA A 53 6.08 6.34 -9.30
CA ALA A 53 6.33 6.29 -10.73
C ALA A 53 7.51 5.37 -11.08
N GLU A 54 8.58 5.39 -10.28
CA GLU A 54 9.74 4.53 -10.47
C GLU A 54 9.38 3.05 -10.24
N ILE A 55 8.72 2.72 -9.13
CA ILE A 55 8.25 1.35 -8.82
C ILE A 55 7.28 0.83 -9.88
N LYS A 56 6.38 1.69 -10.37
CA LYS A 56 5.47 1.35 -11.46
C LYS A 56 6.22 0.98 -12.75
N ARG A 57 7.25 1.76 -13.10
CA ARG A 57 8.11 1.49 -14.27
C ARG A 57 8.95 0.22 -14.10
N LYS A 58 9.34 -0.13 -12.88
CA LYS A 58 10.13 -1.35 -12.58
C LYS A 58 9.34 -2.64 -12.73
N GLY A 59 8.01 -2.58 -12.75
CA GLY A 59 7.18 -3.75 -13.00
C GLY A 59 6.12 -4.04 -11.95
N ILE A 60 5.75 -3.05 -11.14
CA ILE A 60 4.61 -3.11 -10.22
C ILE A 60 3.48 -2.21 -10.79
N PRO A 61 2.73 -2.66 -11.81
CA PRO A 61 1.77 -1.79 -12.51
C PRO A 61 0.61 -1.33 -11.63
N ASN A 62 0.29 -2.11 -10.58
CA ASN A 62 -0.88 -1.94 -9.72
C ASN A 62 -0.63 -1.04 -8.49
N ILE A 63 0.55 -0.42 -8.38
CA ILE A 63 0.81 0.60 -7.36
C ILE A 63 0.02 1.89 -7.65
N LYS A 64 -0.66 2.40 -6.64
CA LYS A 64 -1.48 3.62 -6.71
C LYS A 64 -1.18 4.55 -5.53
N PRO A 65 -1.19 5.88 -5.76
CA PRO A 65 -1.12 6.84 -4.66
C PRO A 65 -2.38 6.77 -3.79
N SER A 66 -2.21 7.00 -2.49
CA SER A 66 -3.31 7.11 -1.53
C SER A 66 -4.11 8.38 -1.78
N ILE A 67 -5.45 8.28 -1.76
CA ILE A 67 -6.33 9.43 -1.93
C ILE A 67 -6.43 10.14 -0.56
N LYS A 68 -5.58 11.13 -0.33
CA LYS A 68 -5.67 12.01 0.85
C LYS A 68 -6.63 13.16 0.55
N GLY A 69 -7.91 13.00 0.88
CA GLY A 69 -8.84 14.13 0.98
C GLY A 69 -8.58 14.94 2.26
N GLN A 70 -8.78 16.26 2.23
CA GLN A 70 -8.83 17.06 3.46
C GLN A 70 -9.92 16.47 4.39
N GLY A 71 -9.54 15.96 5.56
CA GLY A 71 -10.46 15.29 6.51
C GLY A 71 -10.56 13.76 6.41
N SER A 72 -9.79 13.11 5.52
CA SER A 72 -9.82 11.64 5.31
C SER A 72 -9.43 10.80 6.54
N ILE A 73 -8.65 11.36 7.47
CA ILE A 73 -8.25 10.66 8.70
C ILE A 73 -9.45 10.43 9.64
N MET A 74 -10.24 11.47 9.91
CA MET A 74 -11.42 11.32 10.80
C MET A 74 -12.48 10.42 10.17
N GLN A 75 -12.69 10.51 8.86
CA GLN A 75 -13.59 9.62 8.13
C GLN A 75 -13.13 8.15 8.22
N GLY A 76 -11.82 7.89 8.10
CA GLY A 76 -11.25 6.57 8.27
C GLY A 76 -11.45 6.02 9.69
N VAL A 77 -11.22 6.84 10.72
CA VAL A 77 -11.45 6.45 12.13
C VAL A 77 -12.92 6.12 12.37
N GLN A 78 -13.84 6.95 11.88
CA GLN A 78 -15.28 6.72 12.04
C GLN A 78 -15.77 5.48 11.27
N PHE A 79 -15.13 5.13 10.15
CA PHE A 79 -15.47 3.93 9.38
C PHE A 79 -15.01 2.63 10.07
N ILE A 80 -13.94 2.69 10.86
CA ILE A 80 -13.42 1.53 11.62
C ILE A 80 -14.18 1.31 12.93
N GLN A 81 -14.80 2.37 13.48
CA GLN A 81 -15.57 2.33 14.72
C GLN A 81 -16.89 1.57 14.58
#